data_AF-A0A0D2TVT5-F1
#
_entry.id   AF-A0A0D2TVT5-F1
#
_cell.length_a   1.000
_cell.length_b   1.000
_cell.length_c   1.000
_cell.angle_alpha   90.00
_cell.angle_beta   90.00
_cell.angle_gamma   90.00
#
_symmetry.space_group_name_H-M   'P 1'
#
loop_
_entity.id
_entity.type
_entity.pdbx_description
1 polymer ?
#
loop_
_entity_poly.entity_id
_entity_poly.type
_entity_poly.pdbx_seq_one_letter_code
_entity_poly.pdbx_strand_id
1 'polypeptide(L)'
;MGRGKIEIKKIEKSSSRQVTFSKRRNGLLKKAKELAILCDAEVGLIIFSSTSKLHHFASSSMNSVIERYNKYKEENHHQLLDPASELKFWKKEVASLRQQLNDLQECQRQLMGKELSGLSFKDLQGLENQLEMSLKRVRMRKDQILTNQIDELNRKGHRIHQENLEVHKKLDLICHENTELQQKVNGNGAEEANEGSKSLSHSYGFNSGYDYLQAPVVDLRLSQPQQLPEADTSNLKTRST
;
A
#
# COMPACT_ATOMS: atom_id res chain seq x y z
N MET A 1 15.14 -58.89 -29.46
CA MET A 1 13.74 -58.40 -29.43
C MET A 1 13.63 -57.20 -30.39
N GLY A 2 13.13 -57.40 -31.61
CA GLY A 2 13.08 -56.36 -32.66
C GLY A 2 11.95 -55.33 -32.48
N ARG A 3 12.01 -54.23 -33.24
CA ARG A 3 10.91 -53.24 -33.32
C ARG A 3 9.80 -53.77 -34.22
N GLY A 4 8.65 -54.12 -33.63
CA GLY A 4 7.43 -54.47 -34.38
C GLY A 4 6.67 -53.22 -34.86
N LYS A 5 5.95 -53.35 -35.98
CA LYS A 5 5.00 -52.33 -36.47
C LYS A 5 3.81 -52.24 -35.50
N ILE A 6 3.37 -51.02 -35.20
CA ILE A 6 2.17 -50.76 -34.38
C ILE A 6 1.17 -49.90 -35.16
N GLU A 7 -0.11 -50.06 -34.88
CA GLU A 7 -1.18 -49.21 -35.45
C GLU A 7 -1.16 -47.81 -34.84
N ILE A 8 -1.53 -46.80 -35.63
CA ILE A 8 -1.67 -45.41 -35.16
C ILE A 8 -3.05 -45.23 -34.52
N LYS A 9 -3.17 -45.72 -33.28
CA LYS A 9 -4.33 -45.52 -32.40
C LYS A 9 -3.87 -45.32 -30.96
N LYS A 10 -4.77 -44.90 -30.08
CA LYS A 10 -4.47 -44.75 -28.64
C LYS A 10 -4.02 -46.10 -28.07
N ILE A 11 -2.89 -46.11 -27.36
CA ILE A 11 -2.41 -47.32 -26.65
C ILE A 11 -3.22 -47.45 -25.36
N GLU A 12 -4.01 -48.50 -25.21
CA GLU A 12 -4.89 -48.68 -24.05
C GLU A 12 -4.12 -48.95 -22.75
N LYS A 13 -3.14 -49.84 -22.81
CA LYS A 13 -2.32 -50.21 -21.64
C LYS A 13 -1.48 -49.03 -21.17
N SER A 14 -1.74 -48.55 -19.96
CA SER A 14 -1.11 -47.35 -19.36
C SER A 14 0.42 -47.43 -19.30
N SER A 15 0.99 -48.56 -18.87
CA SER A 15 2.44 -48.74 -18.79
C SER A 15 3.12 -48.71 -20.15
N SER A 16 2.54 -49.37 -21.16
CA SER A 16 3.03 -49.33 -22.53
C SER A 16 2.90 -47.92 -23.14
N ARG A 17 1.79 -47.23 -22.86
CA ARG A 17 1.56 -45.84 -23.28
C ARG A 17 2.60 -44.89 -22.68
N GLN A 18 2.92 -45.03 -21.40
CA GLN A 18 3.91 -44.18 -20.73
C GLN A 18 5.32 -44.39 -21.27
N VAL A 19 5.75 -45.64 -21.46
CA VAL A 19 7.07 -45.96 -22.05
C VAL A 19 7.14 -45.46 -23.48
N THR A 20 6.08 -45.65 -24.26
CA THR A 20 6.01 -45.19 -25.65
C THR A 20 6.02 -43.66 -25.74
N PHE A 21 5.28 -42.98 -24.87
CA PHE A 21 5.29 -41.51 -24.77
C PHE A 21 6.71 -41.00 -24.54
N SER A 22 7.41 -41.52 -23.52
CA SER A 22 8.78 -41.10 -23.21
C SER A 22 9.73 -41.30 -24.40
N LYS A 23 9.66 -42.46 -25.07
CA LYS A 23 10.51 -42.76 -26.24
C LYS A 23 10.17 -41.87 -27.44
N ARG A 24 8.88 -41.73 -27.79
CA ARG A 24 8.44 -40.93 -28.95
C ARG A 24 8.64 -39.44 -28.72
N ARG A 25 8.34 -38.92 -27.53
CA ARG A 25 8.61 -37.54 -27.12
C ARG A 25 10.09 -37.21 -27.29
N ASN A 26 10.98 -38.05 -26.76
CA ASN A 26 12.42 -37.83 -26.91
C ASN A 26 12.88 -37.91 -28.37
N GLY A 27 12.33 -38.83 -29.16
CA GLY A 27 12.62 -38.90 -30.60
C GLY A 27 12.14 -37.67 -31.37
N LEU A 28 10.96 -37.15 -31.04
CA LEU A 28 10.39 -35.95 -31.66
C LEU A 28 11.20 -34.70 -31.30
N LEU A 29 11.60 -34.56 -30.03
CA LEU A 29 12.47 -33.49 -29.57
C LEU A 29 13.82 -33.50 -30.30
N LYS A 30 14.41 -34.68 -30.51
CA LYS A 30 15.65 -34.81 -31.29
C LYS A 30 15.47 -34.33 -32.73
N LYS A 31 14.40 -34.78 -33.41
CA LYS A 31 14.10 -34.34 -34.78
C LYS A 31 13.85 -32.84 -34.88
N ALA A 32 13.12 -32.25 -33.93
CA ALA A 32 12.88 -30.82 -33.89
C ALA A 32 14.18 -30.02 -33.72
N LYS A 33 15.10 -30.52 -32.87
CA LYS A 33 16.42 -29.93 -32.69
C LYS A 33 17.30 -30.07 -33.94
N GLU A 34 17.31 -31.23 -34.58
CA GLU A 34 18.03 -31.47 -35.83
C GLU A 34 17.54 -30.51 -36.93
N LEU A 35 16.23 -30.38 -37.10
CA LEU A 35 15.64 -29.47 -38.08
C LEU A 35 16.03 -28.01 -37.82
N ALA A 36 15.95 -27.56 -36.56
CA ALA A 36 16.32 -26.21 -36.19
C ALA A 36 17.78 -25.89 -36.53
N ILE A 37 18.70 -26.82 -36.28
CA ILE A 37 20.14 -26.63 -36.52
C ILE A 37 20.48 -26.77 -38.00
N LEU A 38 19.99 -27.81 -38.68
CA LEU A 38 20.39 -28.13 -40.06
C LEU A 38 19.86 -27.12 -41.07
N CYS A 39 18.70 -26.51 -40.80
CA CYS A 39 18.03 -25.62 -41.73
C CYS A 39 17.96 -24.17 -41.22
N ASP A 40 18.63 -23.85 -40.09
CA ASP A 40 18.53 -22.55 -39.41
C ASP A 40 17.06 -22.09 -39.23
N ALA A 41 16.21 -23.03 -38.82
CA ALA A 41 14.78 -22.81 -38.72
C ALA A 41 14.37 -22.56 -37.26
N GLU A 42 13.44 -21.62 -37.05
CA GLU A 42 12.79 -21.48 -35.75
C GLU A 42 11.73 -22.55 -35.55
N VAL A 43 11.93 -23.37 -34.51
CA VAL A 43 11.07 -24.52 -34.23
C VAL A 43 10.65 -24.47 -32.77
N GLY A 44 9.33 -24.47 -32.54
CA GLY A 44 8.70 -24.63 -31.22
C GLY A 44 7.89 -25.93 -31.16
N LEU A 45 7.98 -26.64 -30.03
CA LEU A 45 7.24 -27.86 -29.75
C LEU A 45 6.68 -27.81 -28.33
N ILE A 46 5.36 -28.02 -28.19
CA ILE A 46 4.65 -28.07 -26.91
C ILE A 46 3.90 -29.40 -26.84
N ILE A 47 4.09 -30.15 -25.75
CA ILE A 47 3.48 -31.46 -25.54
C ILE A 47 2.91 -31.52 -24.12
N PHE A 48 1.60 -31.74 -24.02
CA PHE A 48 0.93 -32.05 -22.76
C PHE A 48 0.75 -33.56 -22.63
N SER A 49 1.22 -34.13 -21.52
CA SER A 49 0.91 -35.53 -21.20
C SER A 49 -0.53 -35.67 -20.70
N SER A 50 -1.05 -36.90 -20.68
CA SER A 50 -2.33 -37.22 -20.01
C SER A 50 -2.29 -37.02 -18.48
N THR A 51 -1.11 -36.72 -17.93
CA THR A 51 -0.90 -36.36 -16.51
C THR A 51 -0.74 -34.84 -16.33
N SER A 52 -1.14 -34.06 -17.33
CA SER A 52 -1.06 -32.60 -17.37
C SER A 52 0.36 -32.03 -17.20
N LYS A 53 1.39 -32.85 -17.44
CA LYS A 53 2.78 -32.37 -17.42
C LYS A 53 3.13 -31.76 -18.76
N LEU A 54 3.69 -30.55 -18.70
CA LEU A 54 4.20 -29.82 -19.85
C LEU A 54 5.62 -30.30 -20.19
N HIS A 55 5.82 -30.69 -21.44
CA HIS A 55 7.13 -30.88 -22.05
C HIS A 55 7.23 -29.97 -23.27
N HIS A 56 8.33 -29.24 -23.39
CA HIS A 56 8.50 -28.31 -24.50
C HIS A 56 9.94 -28.26 -25.01
N PHE A 57 10.10 -27.75 -26.22
CA PHE A 57 11.36 -27.39 -26.84
C PHE A 57 11.16 -26.15 -27.70
N ALA A 58 12.14 -25.26 -27.70
CA ALA A 58 12.24 -24.14 -28.60
C ALA A 58 13.69 -24.02 -29.08
N SER A 59 13.90 -23.65 -30.33
CA SER A 59 15.25 -23.38 -30.86
C SER A 59 15.91 -22.17 -30.20
N SER A 60 15.13 -21.12 -29.92
CA SER A 60 15.55 -19.90 -29.20
C SER A 60 14.84 -19.81 -27.84
N SER A 61 13.71 -19.11 -27.77
CA SER A 61 12.83 -19.05 -26.60
C SER A 61 11.40 -19.33 -27.02
N MET A 62 10.63 -20.00 -26.13
CA MET A 62 9.23 -20.31 -26.44
C MET A 62 8.41 -19.03 -26.66
N ASN A 63 8.66 -18.00 -25.87
CA ASN A 63 7.97 -16.71 -26.01
C ASN A 63 8.23 -16.07 -27.38
N SER A 64 9.49 -16.06 -27.85
CA SER A 64 9.83 -15.50 -29.16
C SER A 64 9.14 -16.22 -30.31
N VAL A 65 9.11 -17.57 -30.27
CA VAL A 65 8.44 -18.37 -31.31
C VAL A 65 6.93 -18.12 -31.30
N ILE A 66 6.31 -18.03 -30.12
CA ILE A 66 4.88 -17.73 -29.96
C ILE A 66 4.57 -16.29 -30.43
N GLU A 67 5.38 -15.31 -30.06
CA GLU A 67 5.23 -13.92 -30.48
C GLU A 67 5.34 -13.78 -32.01
N ARG A 68 6.32 -14.44 -32.63
CA ARG A 68 6.45 -14.48 -34.10
C ARG A 68 5.25 -15.12 -34.76
N TYR A 69 4.74 -16.22 -34.20
CA TYR A 69 3.53 -16.86 -34.67
C TYR A 69 2.32 -15.94 -34.54
N ASN A 70 2.15 -15.25 -33.41
CA ASN A 70 1.04 -14.33 -33.19
C ASN A 70 1.11 -13.12 -34.13
N LYS A 71 2.30 -12.57 -34.36
CA LYS A 71 2.50 -11.49 -35.34
C LYS A 71 2.16 -11.94 -36.76
N TYR A 72 2.66 -13.10 -37.19
CA TYR A 72 2.29 -13.68 -38.48
C TYR A 72 0.79 -13.98 -38.57
N LYS A 73 0.21 -14.48 -37.47
CA LYS A 73 -1.21 -14.75 -37.34
C LYS A 73 -1.99 -13.45 -37.51
N GLU A 74 -1.65 -12.36 -36.85
CA GLU A 74 -2.30 -11.05 -36.97
C GLU A 74 -2.19 -10.49 -38.40
N GLU A 75 -1.00 -10.53 -39.00
CA GLU A 75 -0.75 -10.05 -40.36
C GLU A 75 -1.51 -10.88 -41.43
N ASN A 76 -1.68 -12.19 -41.23
CA ASN A 76 -2.41 -13.09 -42.14
C ASN A 76 -3.87 -13.36 -41.72
N HIS A 77 -4.30 -13.00 -40.50
CA HIS A 77 -5.69 -13.16 -40.03
C HIS A 77 -6.65 -12.19 -40.69
N HIS A 78 -6.16 -11.17 -41.38
CA HIS A 78 -6.97 -10.43 -42.33
C HIS A 78 -7.51 -11.32 -43.48
N GLN A 79 -7.01 -12.56 -43.67
CA GLN A 79 -7.41 -13.44 -44.77
C GLN A 79 -8.01 -14.81 -44.39
N LEU A 80 -7.82 -15.36 -43.17
CA LEU A 80 -8.04 -16.80 -42.94
C LEU A 80 -9.02 -17.21 -41.81
N LEU A 81 -9.51 -16.31 -40.96
CA LEU A 81 -10.60 -16.60 -40.02
C LEU A 81 -11.80 -15.70 -40.32
N ASP A 82 -13.01 -16.26 -40.36
CA ASP A 82 -14.26 -15.51 -40.56
C ASP A 82 -14.33 -14.33 -39.57
N PRO A 83 -14.18 -13.06 -40.02
CA PRO A 83 -14.14 -11.88 -39.15
C PRO A 83 -15.37 -11.75 -38.25
N ALA A 84 -16.49 -12.36 -38.65
CA ALA A 84 -17.72 -12.36 -37.88
C ALA A 84 -17.61 -13.15 -36.57
N SER A 85 -16.77 -14.18 -36.49
CA SER A 85 -16.64 -15.04 -35.30
C SER A 85 -15.76 -14.39 -34.22
N GLU A 86 -14.67 -13.73 -34.60
CA GLU A 86 -13.85 -12.93 -33.66
C GLU A 86 -14.60 -11.68 -33.19
N LEU A 87 -15.30 -11.00 -34.08
CA LEU A 87 -16.14 -9.85 -33.72
C LEU A 87 -17.22 -10.24 -32.71
N LYS A 88 -17.82 -11.44 -32.84
CA LYS A 88 -18.79 -11.97 -31.86
C LYS A 88 -18.15 -12.24 -30.51
N PHE A 89 -16.94 -12.81 -30.48
CA PHE A 89 -16.19 -13.04 -29.24
C PHE A 89 -15.88 -11.72 -28.52
N TRP A 90 -15.27 -10.76 -29.20
CA TRP A 90 -14.93 -9.47 -28.61
C TRP A 90 -16.16 -8.65 -28.22
N LYS A 91 -17.27 -8.75 -28.97
CA LYS A 91 -18.55 -8.15 -28.57
C LYS A 91 -19.07 -8.73 -27.26
N LYS A 92 -18.97 -10.06 -27.08
CA LYS A 92 -19.35 -10.72 -25.82
C LYS A 92 -18.45 -10.27 -24.67
N GLU A 93 -17.16 -10.16 -24.91
CA GLU A 93 -16.20 -9.72 -23.89
C GLU A 93 -16.47 -8.27 -23.46
N VAL A 94 -16.68 -7.36 -24.42
CA VAL A 94 -17.03 -5.96 -24.14
C VAL A 94 -18.36 -5.86 -23.37
N ALA A 95 -19.35 -6.68 -23.73
CA ALA A 95 -20.63 -6.72 -23.00
C ALA A 95 -20.42 -7.20 -21.54
N SER A 96 -19.60 -8.23 -21.34
CA SER A 96 -19.25 -8.74 -20.01
C SER A 96 -18.55 -7.67 -19.15
N LEU A 97 -17.55 -6.99 -19.71
CA LEU A 97 -16.82 -5.93 -19.02
C LEU A 97 -17.72 -4.73 -18.69
N ARG A 98 -18.63 -4.35 -19.61
CA ARG A 98 -19.61 -3.29 -19.36
C ARG A 98 -20.57 -3.67 -18.23
N GLN A 99 -20.99 -4.94 -18.15
CA GLN A 99 -21.83 -5.41 -17.06
C GLN A 99 -21.10 -5.28 -15.72
N GLN A 100 -19.85 -5.77 -15.64
CA GLN A 100 -19.04 -5.66 -14.42
C GLN A 100 -18.85 -4.21 -13.96
N LEU A 101 -18.65 -3.28 -14.91
CA LEU A 101 -18.54 -1.86 -14.61
C LEU A 101 -19.85 -1.30 -14.05
N ASN A 102 -20.97 -1.65 -14.65
CA ASN A 102 -22.29 -1.21 -14.19
C ASN A 102 -22.59 -1.75 -12.79
N ASP A 103 -22.33 -3.03 -12.54
CA ASP A 103 -22.55 -3.68 -11.23
C ASP A 103 -21.70 -2.99 -10.15
N LEU A 104 -20.44 -2.68 -10.45
CA LEU A 104 -19.55 -1.97 -9.53
C LEU A 104 -20.04 -0.54 -9.25
N GLN A 105 -20.48 0.16 -10.29
CA GLN A 105 -20.99 1.53 -10.15
C GLN A 105 -22.30 1.55 -9.35
N GLU A 106 -23.16 0.55 -9.52
CA GLU A 106 -24.38 0.38 -8.74
C GLU A 106 -24.06 0.10 -7.27
N CYS A 107 -23.14 -0.84 -6.99
CA CYS A 107 -22.64 -1.08 -5.63
C CYS A 107 -22.12 0.20 -4.97
N GLN A 108 -21.35 1.02 -5.72
CA GLN A 108 -20.85 2.29 -5.21
C GLN A 108 -21.99 3.27 -4.90
N ARG A 109 -23.00 3.39 -5.76
CA ARG A 109 -24.17 4.26 -5.49
C ARG A 109 -24.92 3.80 -4.24
N GLN A 110 -25.13 2.49 -4.09
CA GLN A 110 -25.80 1.91 -2.94
C GLN A 110 -25.01 2.16 -1.64
N LEU A 111 -23.70 1.94 -1.63
CA LEU A 111 -22.82 2.26 -0.49
C LEU A 111 -22.85 3.75 -0.12
N MET A 112 -23.14 4.63 -1.09
CA MET A 112 -23.33 6.07 -0.89
C MET A 112 -24.77 6.45 -0.51
N GLY A 113 -25.66 5.47 -0.30
CA GLY A 113 -27.06 5.68 0.07
C GLY A 113 -27.96 6.14 -1.08
N LYS A 114 -27.55 5.97 -2.33
CA LYS A 114 -28.31 6.36 -3.52
C LYS A 114 -28.94 5.14 -4.20
N GLU A 115 -30.10 5.35 -4.85
CA GLU A 115 -30.79 4.33 -5.68
C GLU A 115 -30.98 2.99 -4.95
N LEU A 116 -31.46 3.04 -3.71
CA LEU A 116 -31.72 1.85 -2.87
C LEU A 116 -33.06 1.16 -3.21
N SER A 117 -33.83 1.73 -4.13
CA SER A 117 -35.10 1.19 -4.60
C SER A 117 -34.85 -0.10 -5.38
N GLY A 118 -35.27 -1.24 -4.83
CA GLY A 118 -35.09 -2.57 -5.43
C GLY A 118 -34.36 -3.57 -4.53
N LEU A 119 -33.70 -3.09 -3.47
CA LEU A 119 -33.08 -3.94 -2.46
C LEU A 119 -34.14 -4.50 -1.50
N SER A 120 -33.99 -5.76 -1.09
CA SER A 120 -34.83 -6.32 -0.05
C SER A 120 -34.43 -5.76 1.32
N PHE A 121 -35.32 -5.88 2.31
CA PHE A 121 -35.00 -5.48 3.68
C PHE A 121 -33.73 -6.16 4.23
N LYS A 122 -33.50 -7.43 3.89
CA LYS A 122 -32.29 -8.16 4.29
C LYS A 122 -31.02 -7.56 3.67
N ASP A 123 -31.11 -7.14 2.40
CA ASP A 123 -29.98 -6.55 1.69
C ASP A 123 -29.65 -5.17 2.26
N LEU A 124 -30.68 -4.37 2.57
CA LEU A 124 -30.53 -3.07 3.22
C LEU A 124 -29.91 -3.21 4.62
N GLN A 125 -30.39 -4.16 5.42
CA GLN A 125 -29.82 -4.46 6.73
C GLN A 125 -28.37 -4.93 6.63
N GLY A 126 -28.04 -5.74 5.62
CA GLY A 126 -26.66 -6.15 5.34
C GLY A 126 -25.75 -4.96 5.00
N LEU A 127 -26.24 -4.07 4.13
CA LEU A 127 -25.53 -2.86 3.71
C LEU A 127 -25.29 -1.91 4.89
N GLU A 128 -26.30 -1.68 5.73
CA GLU A 128 -26.20 -0.87 6.95
C GLU A 128 -25.13 -1.43 7.89
N ASN A 129 -25.19 -2.72 8.22
CA ASN A 129 -24.21 -3.38 9.06
C ASN A 129 -22.78 -3.28 8.48
N GLN A 130 -22.64 -3.46 7.16
CA GLN A 130 -21.35 -3.33 6.49
C GLN A 130 -20.78 -1.91 6.61
N LEU A 131 -21.61 -0.89 6.38
CA LEU A 131 -21.22 0.51 6.52
C LEU A 131 -20.87 0.85 7.97
N GLU A 132 -21.68 0.45 8.94
CA GLU A 132 -21.43 0.68 10.36
C GLU A 132 -20.11 0.05 10.81
N MET A 133 -19.88 -1.22 10.47
CA MET A 133 -18.63 -1.91 10.81
C MET A 133 -17.42 -1.24 10.15
N SER A 134 -17.55 -0.81 8.88
CA SER A 134 -16.47 -0.12 8.17
C SER A 134 -16.15 1.24 8.78
N LEU A 135 -17.18 2.02 9.13
CA LEU A 135 -17.06 3.32 9.76
C LEU A 135 -16.41 3.21 11.15
N LYS A 136 -16.82 2.21 11.93
CA LYS A 136 -16.20 1.91 13.24
C LYS A 136 -14.71 1.60 13.09
N ARG A 137 -14.31 0.79 12.10
CA ARG A 137 -12.89 0.50 11.82
C ARG A 137 -12.13 1.76 11.43
N VAL A 138 -12.68 2.60 10.56
CA VAL A 138 -12.04 3.86 10.14
C VAL A 138 -11.86 4.82 11.32
N ARG A 139 -12.90 5.01 12.15
CA ARG A 139 -12.84 5.85 13.36
C ARG A 139 -11.77 5.35 14.33
N MET A 140 -11.81 4.06 14.67
CA MET A 140 -10.81 3.44 15.55
C MET A 140 -9.39 3.63 15.03
N ARG A 141 -9.17 3.48 13.72
CA ARG A 141 -7.85 3.69 13.13
C ARG A 141 -7.42 5.15 13.19
N LYS A 142 -8.32 6.09 12.93
CA LYS A 142 -8.05 7.53 13.04
C LYS A 142 -7.71 7.91 14.48
N ASP A 143 -8.48 7.43 15.45
CA ASP A 143 -8.25 7.71 16.87
C ASP A 143 -6.91 7.13 17.33
N GLN A 144 -6.56 5.91 16.90
CA GLN A 144 -5.26 5.32 17.18
C GLN A 144 -4.11 6.16 16.61
N ILE A 145 -4.23 6.65 15.37
CA ILE A 145 -3.19 7.48 14.74
C ILE A 145 -3.03 8.80 15.50
N LEU A 146 -4.13 9.47 15.84
CA LEU A 146 -4.10 10.73 16.57
C LEU A 146 -3.53 10.54 17.99
N THR A 147 -3.91 9.48 18.67
CA THR A 147 -3.37 9.14 20.01
C THR A 147 -1.86 8.92 19.93
N ASN A 148 -1.40 8.14 18.95
CA ASN A 148 0.04 7.91 18.76
C ASN A 148 0.81 9.21 18.46
N GLN A 149 0.21 10.14 17.69
CA GLN A 149 0.82 11.44 17.40
C GLN A 149 0.91 12.32 18.64
N ILE A 150 -0.14 12.34 19.46
CA ILE A 150 -0.17 13.05 20.74
C ILE A 150 0.91 12.51 21.68
N ASP A 151 0.99 11.20 21.84
CA ASP A 151 2.02 10.57 22.69
C ASP A 151 3.43 10.94 22.23
N GLU A 152 3.67 10.95 20.92
CA GLU A 152 4.97 11.33 20.35
C GLU A 152 5.29 12.81 20.60
N LEU A 153 4.31 13.69 20.46
CA LEU A 153 4.48 15.13 20.74
C LEU A 153 4.71 15.38 22.23
N ASN A 154 3.97 14.71 23.12
CA ASN A 154 4.17 14.82 24.56
C ASN A 154 5.58 14.35 24.95
N ARG A 155 6.06 13.22 24.42
CA ARG A 155 7.46 12.76 24.64
C ARG A 155 8.49 13.79 24.18
N LYS A 156 8.28 14.41 23.02
CA LYS A 156 9.16 15.48 22.51
C LYS A 156 9.12 16.71 23.42
N GLY A 157 7.93 17.11 23.87
CA GLY A 157 7.75 18.23 24.81
C GLY A 157 8.48 17.98 26.12
N HIS A 158 8.33 16.79 26.71
CA HIS A 158 9.06 16.40 27.93
C HIS A 158 10.59 16.44 27.74
N ARG A 159 11.08 15.91 26.61
CA ARG A 159 12.53 15.92 26.32
C ARG A 159 13.09 17.33 26.20
N ILE A 160 12.43 18.20 25.44
CA ILE A 160 12.86 19.60 25.27
C ILE A 160 12.81 20.34 26.61
N HIS A 161 11.78 20.11 27.41
CA HIS A 161 11.68 20.70 28.74
C HIS A 161 12.85 20.27 29.64
N GLN A 162 13.23 18.99 29.61
CA GLN A 162 14.38 18.49 30.36
C GLN A 162 15.70 19.10 29.88
N GLU A 163 15.92 19.19 28.56
CA GLU A 163 17.12 19.83 27.98
C GLU A 163 17.20 21.32 28.38
N ASN A 164 16.09 22.04 28.33
CA ASN A 164 16.01 23.44 28.75
C ASN A 164 16.38 23.59 30.24
N LEU A 165 15.91 22.68 31.10
CA LEU A 165 16.26 22.69 32.53
C LEU A 165 17.78 22.51 32.75
N GLU A 166 18.43 21.64 31.97
CA GLU A 166 19.88 21.46 32.04
C GLU A 166 20.65 22.69 31.53
N VAL A 167 20.19 23.31 30.45
CA VAL A 167 20.78 24.55 29.91
C VAL A 167 20.66 25.69 30.92
N HIS A 168 19.50 25.84 31.57
CA HIS A 168 19.31 26.85 32.62
C HIS A 168 20.26 26.64 33.79
N LYS A 169 20.40 25.41 34.30
CA LYS A 169 21.38 25.11 35.36
C LYS A 169 22.80 25.53 34.97
N LYS A 170 23.23 25.23 33.73
CA LYS A 170 24.55 25.64 33.23
C LYS A 170 24.69 27.17 33.16
N LEU A 171 23.63 27.87 32.75
CA LEU A 171 23.61 29.33 32.68
C LEU A 171 23.74 29.95 34.08
N ASP A 172 23.05 29.40 35.07
CA ASP A 172 23.16 29.83 36.47
C ASP A 172 24.60 29.68 37.00
N LEU A 173 25.26 28.54 36.71
CA LEU A 173 26.67 28.32 37.05
C LEU A 173 27.59 29.36 36.39
N ILE A 174 27.43 29.61 35.08
CA ILE A 174 28.25 30.58 34.35
C ILE A 174 28.02 32.00 34.89
N CYS A 175 26.78 32.37 35.22
CA CYS A 175 26.47 33.65 35.85
C CYS A 175 27.18 33.80 37.20
N HIS A 176 27.21 32.73 38.01
CA HIS A 176 27.92 32.71 39.28
C HIS A 176 29.43 32.89 39.09
N GLU A 177 30.06 32.08 38.23
CA GLU A 177 31.50 32.16 37.92
C GLU A 177 31.90 33.54 37.36
N ASN A 178 31.11 34.11 36.45
CA ASN A 178 31.35 35.45 35.92
C ASN A 178 31.28 36.52 37.00
N THR A 179 30.36 36.37 37.97
CA THR A 179 30.27 37.30 39.11
C THR A 179 31.53 37.21 39.98
N GLU A 180 32.02 36.00 40.26
CA GLU A 180 33.28 35.81 40.99
C GLU A 180 34.49 36.38 40.24
N LEU A 181 34.56 36.19 38.93
CA LEU A 181 35.65 36.72 38.10
C LEU A 181 35.64 38.25 38.08
N GLN A 182 34.47 38.89 37.96
CA GLN A 182 34.35 40.35 38.03
C GLN A 182 34.79 40.91 39.38
N GLN A 183 34.49 40.21 40.49
CA GLN A 183 35.00 40.58 41.81
C GLN A 183 36.54 40.52 41.89
N LYS A 184 37.15 39.49 41.30
CA LYS A 184 38.62 39.33 41.27
C LYS A 184 39.31 40.38 40.38
N VAL A 185 38.70 40.76 39.25
CA VAL A 185 39.24 41.80 38.36
C VAL A 185 39.15 43.18 39.00
N ASN A 186 38.05 43.49 39.68
CA ASN A 186 37.86 44.79 40.33
C ASN A 186 38.61 44.91 41.68
N GLY A 187 39.01 43.78 42.29
CA GLY A 187 39.80 43.75 43.52
C GLY A 187 41.31 44.00 43.34
N ASN A 188 41.82 44.02 42.10
CA ASN A 188 43.25 44.13 41.80
C ASN A 188 43.67 45.49 41.19
N GLY A 189 42.87 46.53 41.35
CA GLY A 189 43.21 47.89 40.90
C GLY A 189 42.79 48.94 41.92
N ALA A 190 43.58 49.10 42.98
CA ALA A 190 43.61 50.34 43.74
C ALA A 190 44.85 51.14 43.28
N GLU A 191 44.66 52.46 43.15
CA GLU A 191 45.56 53.51 42.62
C GLU A 191 45.43 53.70 41.09
N GLU A 192 44.92 54.79 40.52
CA GLU A 192 44.65 56.16 40.97
C GLU A 192 43.46 56.79 40.22
N ALA A 193 43.05 57.97 40.70
CA ALA A 193 41.97 58.87 40.28
C ALA A 193 41.63 58.97 38.78
N ASN A 194 40.34 59.13 38.44
CA ASN A 194 39.78 60.39 37.91
C ASN A 194 38.29 60.23 37.55
N GLU A 195 37.52 61.30 37.78
CA GLU A 195 36.11 61.43 37.44
C GLU A 195 35.84 61.30 35.93
N GLY A 196 34.65 60.79 35.61
CA GLY A 196 33.98 61.07 34.34
C GLY A 196 34.11 59.98 33.29
N SER A 197 33.28 58.95 33.38
CA SER A 197 32.34 58.57 32.32
C SER A 197 31.61 57.29 32.71
N LYS A 198 30.28 57.41 32.80
CA LYS A 198 29.34 56.31 33.04
C LYS A 198 29.59 55.19 32.03
N SER A 199 30.32 54.16 32.45
CA SER A 199 30.33 52.89 31.73
C SER A 199 28.92 52.35 31.77
N LEU A 200 28.30 52.26 30.59
CA LEU A 200 27.10 51.48 30.32
C LEU A 200 27.46 50.00 30.53
N SER A 201 27.70 49.59 31.76
CA SER A 201 27.40 48.23 32.18
C SER A 201 25.87 48.14 32.14
N HIS A 202 25.36 47.84 30.95
CA HIS A 202 24.01 47.33 30.77
C HIS A 202 23.99 46.00 31.53
N SER A 203 23.74 46.16 32.83
CA SER A 203 23.28 45.12 33.72
C SER A 203 22.14 44.45 32.98
N TYR A 204 22.39 43.27 32.43
CA TYR A 204 21.33 42.31 32.26
C TYR A 204 20.92 41.90 33.67
N GLY A 205 20.19 42.80 34.32
CA GLY A 205 19.38 42.52 35.48
C GLY A 205 18.33 41.54 35.01
N PHE A 206 18.67 40.26 34.99
CA PHE A 206 17.67 39.22 35.05
C PHE A 206 17.14 39.24 36.49
N ASN A 207 16.07 40.00 36.66
CA ASN A 207 15.21 39.93 37.83
C ASN A 207 14.93 38.45 38.13
N SER A 208 15.55 37.98 39.19
CA SER A 208 15.07 36.91 40.05
C SER A 208 13.58 37.13 40.31
N GLY A 209 12.73 36.18 39.90
CA GLY A 209 11.28 36.30 40.11
C GLY A 209 10.38 35.32 39.37
N TYR A 210 10.89 34.58 38.38
CA TYR A 210 10.12 33.50 37.78
C TYR A 210 10.68 32.15 38.24
N ASP A 211 9.88 31.45 39.05
CA ASP A 211 10.10 30.06 39.41
C ASP A 211 9.91 29.17 38.17
N TYR A 212 10.92 29.18 37.28
CA TYR A 212 10.92 28.45 36.01
C TYR A 212 10.98 26.93 36.17
N LEU A 213 11.13 26.43 37.39
CA LEU A 213 10.97 25.00 37.70
C LEU A 213 9.51 24.54 37.55
N GLN A 214 8.56 25.46 37.37
CA GLN A 214 7.13 25.18 37.30
C GLN A 214 6.47 25.60 35.98
N ALA A 215 7.22 25.75 34.88
CA ALA A 215 6.61 25.87 33.57
C ALA A 215 5.90 24.54 33.22
N PRO A 216 4.56 24.51 33.04
CA PRO A 216 3.85 23.27 32.82
C PRO A 216 4.29 22.64 31.50
N VAL A 217 4.59 21.34 31.53
CA VAL A 217 4.75 20.56 30.30
C VAL A 217 3.45 20.65 29.52
N VAL A 218 3.55 20.93 28.21
CA VAL A 218 2.42 20.84 27.30
C VAL A 218 1.96 19.38 27.26
N ASP A 219 0.87 19.06 27.98
CA ASP A 219 0.18 17.76 27.92
C ASP A 219 -0.99 17.88 26.93
N LEU A 220 -0.76 17.41 25.70
CA LEU A 220 -1.80 17.36 24.69
C LEU A 220 -2.77 16.22 24.98
N ARG A 221 -4.07 16.48 24.85
CA ARG A 221 -5.13 15.46 24.95
C ARG A 221 -6.09 15.57 23.78
N LEU A 222 -6.64 14.44 23.35
CA LEU A 222 -7.73 14.40 22.38
C LEU A 222 -8.99 15.05 22.98
N SER A 223 -9.55 16.02 22.25
CA SER A 223 -10.85 16.60 22.60
C SER A 223 -11.94 15.53 22.46
N GLN A 224 -12.82 15.41 23.46
CA GLN A 224 -13.96 14.51 23.37
C GLN A 224 -14.98 15.03 22.34
N PRO A 225 -15.69 14.15 21.62
CA PRO A 225 -16.74 14.57 20.70
C PRO A 225 -17.85 15.27 21.48
N GLN A 226 -18.16 16.50 21.08
CA GLN A 226 -19.25 17.30 21.62
C GLN A 226 -20.57 16.59 21.31
N GLN A 227 -21.27 16.10 22.35
CA GLN A 227 -22.60 15.52 22.18
C GLN A 227 -23.56 16.63 21.73
N LEU A 228 -24.04 16.54 20.49
CA LEU A 228 -25.19 17.32 20.02
C LEU A 228 -26.43 16.85 20.81
N PRO A 229 -27.27 17.76 21.31
CA PRO A 229 -28.50 17.38 22.01
C PRO A 229 -29.36 16.51 21.09
N GLU A 230 -29.77 15.34 21.58
CA GLU A 230 -30.75 14.49 20.91
C GLU A 230 -32.00 15.33 20.62
N ALA A 231 -32.37 15.45 19.34
CA ALA A 231 -33.64 16.04 18.97
C ALA A 231 -34.76 15.10 19.47
N ASP A 232 -35.54 15.59 20.43
CA ASP A 232 -36.74 14.94 20.96
C ASP A 232 -37.64 14.47 19.83
N THR A 233 -37.63 13.16 19.56
CA THR A 233 -38.59 12.49 18.68
C THR A 233 -39.82 12.07 19.50
N SER A 234 -40.41 13.01 20.23
CA SER A 234 -41.59 12.77 21.08
C SER A 234 -42.86 13.44 20.57
N ASN A 235 -43.00 13.71 19.26
CA ASN A 235 -44.23 14.26 18.68
C ASN A 235 -44.55 13.69 17.29
N LEU A 236 -44.71 12.37 17.19
CA LEU A 236 -45.41 11.72 16.08
C LEU A 236 -46.40 10.70 16.63
N LYS A 237 -47.36 11.18 17.43
CA LYS A 237 -48.54 10.41 17.80
C LYS A 237 -49.72 11.36 17.88
N THR A 238 -50.41 11.54 16.76
CA THR A 238 -51.87 11.71 16.58
C THR A 238 -52.18 12.52 15.32
N ARG A 239 -52.60 11.84 14.25
CA ARG A 239 -53.76 12.26 13.45
C ARG A 239 -54.20 11.13 12.52
N SER A 240 -55.03 10.27 13.08
CA SER A 240 -56.07 9.55 12.36
C SER A 240 -57.32 10.43 12.33
N THR A 241 -57.72 10.87 11.14
CA THR A 241 -59.10 11.01 10.63
C THR A 241 -58.98 11.40 9.17
#